data_AF-A0AAW0B2H6-F1
#
_entry.id   AF-A0AAW0B2H6-F1
#
_cell.length_a   1.000
_cell.length_b   1.000
_cell.length_c   1.000
_cell.angle_alpha   90.00
_cell.angle_beta   90.00
_cell.angle_gamma   90.00
#
_symmetry.space_group_name_H-M   'P 1'
#
loop_
_entity.id
_entity.type
_entity.pdbx_description
1 polymer ?
#
loop_
_entity_poly.entity_id
_entity_poly.type
_entity_poly.pdbx_seq_one_letter_code
_entity_poly.pdbx_strand_id
1 'polypeptide(L)'
;ILSQSEKDQIVHEFRECTNNESLKRYECSFCGKFELAIDVKMRRLGELDISVLNHAVQSLRESSHQPRIEVFKPSTIIDGCSYVLCHLCNLSVSHNKFQTLPLRSYANGLWIGDVPPELQGLTFLEEQCIARARATRCMYKIKLGPSGQLAARGNVCILPQDTSSFVS
;
A
#
# COMPACT_ATOMS: atom_id res chain seq x y z
N ILE A 1 -9.85 2.81 -44.42
CA ILE A 1 -9.89 4.18 -43.85
C ILE A 1 -11.14 4.23 -42.98
N LEU A 2 -11.02 4.61 -41.70
CA LEU A 2 -12.17 4.69 -40.78
C LEU A 2 -13.19 5.73 -41.26
N SER A 3 -14.47 5.42 -41.14
CA SER A 3 -15.58 6.37 -41.34
C SER A 3 -15.52 7.50 -40.31
N GLN A 4 -16.21 8.61 -40.58
CA GLN A 4 -16.23 9.74 -39.65
C GLN A 4 -16.91 9.35 -38.32
N SER A 5 -17.98 8.56 -38.36
CA SER A 5 -18.66 8.06 -37.15
C SER A 5 -17.78 7.20 -36.27
N GLU A 6 -16.96 6.32 -36.86
CA GLU A 6 -16.02 5.49 -36.09
C GLU A 6 -14.94 6.34 -35.42
N LYS A 7 -14.47 7.41 -36.08
CA LYS A 7 -13.52 8.35 -35.49
C LYS A 7 -14.14 9.12 -34.32
N ASP A 8 -15.36 9.61 -34.49
CA ASP A 8 -16.07 10.36 -33.45
C ASP A 8 -16.36 9.47 -32.22
N GLN A 9 -16.70 8.20 -32.45
CA GLN A 9 -16.89 7.22 -31.39
C GLN A 9 -15.59 6.96 -30.60
N ILE A 10 -14.46 6.75 -31.28
CA ILE A 10 -13.16 6.57 -30.62
C ILE A 10 -12.80 7.79 -29.75
N VAL A 11 -13.03 9.01 -30.26
CA VAL A 11 -12.75 10.25 -29.51
C VAL A 11 -13.66 10.36 -28.29
N HIS A 12 -14.94 10.01 -28.43
CA HIS A 12 -15.89 10.02 -27.32
C HIS A 12 -15.51 9.00 -26.24
N GLU A 13 -15.24 7.74 -26.62
CA GLU A 13 -14.79 6.70 -25.70
C GLU A 13 -13.49 7.10 -24.98
N PHE A 14 -12.52 7.68 -25.70
CA PHE A 14 -11.31 8.21 -25.09
C PHE A 14 -11.61 9.29 -24.06
N ARG A 15 -12.47 10.26 -24.38
CA ARG A 15 -12.86 11.34 -23.45
C ARG A 15 -13.56 10.80 -22.22
N GLU A 16 -14.47 9.86 -22.37
CA GLU A 16 -15.16 9.23 -21.24
C GLU A 16 -14.20 8.45 -20.34
N CYS A 17 -13.24 7.71 -20.90
CA CYS A 17 -12.25 6.97 -20.12
C CYS A 17 -11.16 7.86 -19.48
N THR A 18 -10.95 9.07 -19.99
CA THR A 18 -9.87 9.98 -19.53
C THR A 18 -10.37 11.25 -18.87
N ASN A 19 -11.69 11.39 -18.65
CA ASN A 19 -12.23 12.50 -17.88
C ASN A 19 -11.82 12.41 -16.39
N ASN A 20 -11.95 13.54 -15.68
CA ASN A 20 -11.52 13.64 -14.28
C ASN A 20 -12.24 12.65 -13.35
N GLU A 21 -13.50 12.31 -13.62
CA GLU A 21 -14.27 11.39 -12.77
C GLU A 21 -13.82 9.94 -12.99
N SER A 22 -13.60 9.54 -14.25
CA SER A 22 -13.07 8.22 -14.63
C SER A 22 -11.64 8.00 -14.14
N LEU A 23 -10.83 9.07 -14.10
CA LEU A 23 -9.45 9.03 -13.57
C LEU A 23 -9.38 9.30 -12.06
N LYS A 24 -10.52 9.51 -11.38
CA LYS A 24 -10.57 9.72 -9.95
C LYS A 24 -10.05 8.48 -9.23
N ARG A 25 -9.18 8.67 -8.25
CA ARG A 25 -8.54 7.60 -7.48
C ARG A 25 -8.79 7.78 -6.00
N TYR A 26 -8.89 6.66 -5.31
CA TYR A 26 -8.97 6.65 -3.85
C TYR A 26 -7.84 5.81 -3.26
N GLU A 27 -7.33 6.28 -2.12
CA GLU A 27 -6.40 5.54 -1.28
C GLU A 27 -7.17 4.51 -0.45
N CYS A 28 -6.78 3.23 -0.50
CA CYS A 28 -7.36 2.20 0.34
C CYS A 28 -7.06 2.46 1.82
N SER A 29 -8.10 2.43 2.65
CA SER A 29 -8.00 2.73 4.07
C SER A 29 -7.09 1.78 4.84
N PHE A 30 -6.94 0.53 4.39
CA PHE A 30 -6.21 -0.51 5.12
C PHE A 30 -4.80 -0.79 4.61
N CYS A 31 -4.43 -0.30 3.41
CA CYS A 31 -3.12 -0.62 2.80
C CYS A 31 -2.48 0.51 2.01
N GLY A 32 -3.13 1.67 1.86
CA GLY A 32 -2.56 2.83 1.17
C GLY A 32 -2.50 2.70 -0.36
N LYS A 33 -2.98 1.58 -0.94
CA LYS A 33 -2.99 1.41 -2.40
C LYS A 33 -3.98 2.37 -3.05
N PHE A 34 -3.53 3.13 -4.04
CA PHE A 34 -4.38 3.95 -4.90
C PHE A 34 -5.00 3.12 -6.04
N GLU A 35 -6.32 3.03 -6.09
CA GLU A 35 -7.09 2.42 -7.18
C GLU A 35 -8.09 3.43 -7.76
N LEU A 36 -8.54 3.16 -9.00
CA LEU A 36 -9.56 3.97 -9.66
C LEU A 36 -10.89 3.87 -8.90
N ALA A 37 -11.70 4.92 -8.96
CA ALA A 37 -13.00 4.99 -8.32
C ALA A 37 -13.92 3.81 -8.69
N ILE A 38 -13.82 3.32 -9.92
CA ILE A 38 -14.59 2.18 -10.43
C ILE A 38 -14.20 0.83 -9.79
N ASP A 39 -12.96 0.71 -9.29
CA ASP A 39 -12.38 -0.54 -8.79
C ASP A 39 -12.47 -0.66 -7.26
N VAL A 40 -12.67 0.45 -6.55
CA VAL A 40 -12.76 0.45 -5.09
C VAL A 40 -14.14 0.03 -4.59
N LYS A 41 -14.18 -0.55 -3.39
CA LYS A 41 -15.42 -0.83 -2.66
C LYS A 41 -15.49 0.03 -1.41
N MET A 42 -16.60 0.76 -1.27
CA MET A 42 -16.89 1.53 -0.07
C MET A 42 -17.67 0.66 0.93
N ARG A 43 -17.27 0.71 2.20
CA ARG A 43 -17.96 0.01 3.30
C ARG A 43 -18.18 0.99 4.43
N ARG A 44 -19.41 1.08 4.92
CA ARG A 44 -19.73 1.99 6.02
C ARG A 44 -18.98 1.60 7.29
N LEU A 45 -18.60 2.61 8.05
CA LEU A 45 -18.08 2.45 9.40
C LEU A 45 -19.14 1.76 10.26
N GLY A 46 -18.72 0.81 11.08
CA GLY A 46 -19.61 0.01 11.93
C GLY A 46 -20.29 -1.18 11.23
N GLU A 47 -20.45 -1.16 9.90
CA GLU A 47 -20.99 -2.31 9.16
C GLU A 47 -19.92 -3.36 8.84
N LEU A 48 -18.67 -2.94 8.66
CA LEU A 48 -17.54 -3.83 8.39
C LEU A 48 -16.85 -4.26 9.69
N ASP A 49 -16.91 -5.55 10.01
CA ASP A 49 -16.18 -6.14 11.14
C ASP A 49 -14.68 -6.23 10.83
N ILE A 50 -13.91 -5.38 11.52
CA ILE A 50 -12.44 -5.28 11.45
C ILE A 50 -11.72 -5.91 12.65
N SER A 51 -12.41 -6.71 13.48
CA SER A 51 -11.88 -7.22 14.75
C SER A 51 -10.59 -8.04 14.58
N VAL A 52 -10.48 -8.81 13.50
CA VAL A 52 -9.26 -9.59 13.17
C VAL A 52 -8.07 -8.66 12.96
N LEU A 53 -8.28 -7.51 12.30
CA LEU A 53 -7.22 -6.53 12.04
C LEU A 53 -6.84 -5.78 13.33
N ASN A 54 -7.83 -5.43 14.17
CA ASN A 54 -7.59 -4.82 15.48
C ASN A 54 -6.71 -5.70 16.36
N HIS A 55 -7.01 -7.00 16.44
CA HIS A 55 -6.21 -7.94 17.22
C HIS A 55 -4.78 -8.03 16.69
N ALA A 56 -4.59 -8.15 15.38
CA ALA A 56 -3.27 -8.22 14.77
C ALA A 56 -2.44 -6.95 15.02
N VAL A 57 -3.04 -5.76 14.88
CA VAL A 57 -2.37 -4.50 15.21
C VAL A 57 -1.99 -4.43 16.68
N GLN A 58 -2.84 -4.89 17.59
CA GLN A 58 -2.50 -4.92 19.01
C GLN A 58 -1.26 -5.77 19.28
N SER A 59 -1.21 -6.99 18.72
CA SER A 59 -0.02 -7.85 18.83
C SER A 59 1.23 -7.22 18.18
N LEU A 60 1.07 -6.52 17.06
CA LEU A 60 2.17 -5.79 16.41
C LEU A 60 2.70 -4.66 17.28
N ARG A 61 1.83 -3.85 17.88
CA ARG A 61 2.22 -2.75 18.78
C ARG A 61 3.06 -3.25 19.95
N GLU A 62 2.64 -4.37 20.55
CA GLU A 62 3.32 -5.00 21.67
C GLU A 62 4.68 -5.57 21.27
N SER A 63 4.73 -6.34 20.18
CA SER A 63 5.96 -7.01 19.72
C SER A 63 6.99 -6.07 19.11
N SER A 64 6.57 -4.98 18.47
CA SER A 64 7.46 -3.98 17.85
C SER A 64 7.74 -2.76 18.74
N HIS A 65 7.06 -2.64 19.89
CA HIS A 65 7.07 -1.45 20.74
C HIS A 65 6.66 -0.16 20.00
N GLN A 66 5.79 -0.26 19.00
CA GLN A 66 5.30 0.88 18.22
C GLN A 66 3.80 1.13 18.45
N PRO A 67 3.40 1.95 19.44
CA PRO A 67 1.98 2.17 19.75
C PRO A 67 1.22 2.93 18.64
N ARG A 68 1.95 3.61 17.74
CA ARG A 68 1.39 4.41 16.65
C ARG A 68 0.93 3.59 15.44
N ILE A 69 1.12 2.27 15.42
CA ILE A 69 0.61 1.43 14.33
C ILE A 69 -0.91 1.50 14.32
N GLU A 70 -1.52 1.86 13.20
CA GLU A 70 -2.97 1.92 13.05
C GLU A 70 -3.51 0.84 12.11
N VAL A 71 -4.75 0.44 12.32
CA VAL A 71 -5.43 -0.59 11.51
C VAL A 71 -5.81 -0.06 10.13
N PHE A 72 -6.19 1.20 10.09
CA PHE A 72 -6.54 1.93 8.88
C PHE A 72 -6.08 3.39 9.04
N LYS A 73 -5.93 4.11 7.93
CA LYS A 73 -5.51 5.51 7.93
C LYS A 73 -6.74 6.44 8.00
N PRO A 74 -6.93 7.25 9.07
CA PRO A 74 -8.15 8.04 9.25
C PRO A 74 -8.40 9.08 8.14
N SER A 75 -7.35 9.61 7.53
CA SER A 75 -7.45 10.59 6.43
C SER A 75 -8.07 10.02 5.15
N THR A 76 -8.24 8.71 5.06
CA THR A 76 -8.82 8.03 3.88
C THR A 76 -10.33 7.79 4.00
N ILE A 77 -10.93 8.13 5.15
CA ILE A 77 -12.37 7.94 5.36
C ILE A 77 -13.14 8.99 4.55
N ILE A 78 -14.06 8.52 3.72
CA ILE A 78 -14.89 9.37 2.87
C ILE A 78 -16.13 9.80 3.65
N ASP A 79 -16.41 11.12 3.62
CA ASP A 79 -17.54 11.77 4.28
C ASP A 79 -17.68 11.45 5.78
N GLY A 80 -16.56 11.09 6.42
CA GLY A 80 -16.54 10.64 7.82
C GLY A 80 -17.25 9.32 8.09
N CYS A 81 -17.74 8.62 7.04
CA CYS A 81 -18.70 7.53 7.20
C CYS A 81 -18.30 6.21 6.52
N SER A 82 -17.34 6.21 5.58
CA SER A 82 -17.00 4.98 4.82
C SER A 82 -15.50 4.70 4.71
N TYR A 83 -15.13 3.43 4.90
CA TYR A 83 -13.85 2.87 4.51
C TYR A 83 -13.79 2.71 2.98
N VAL A 84 -12.60 2.93 2.43
CA VAL A 84 -12.26 2.61 1.04
C VAL A 84 -11.46 1.33 1.01
N LEU A 85 -11.91 0.33 0.26
CA LEU A 85 -11.18 -0.92 0.08
C LEU A 85 -10.74 -1.03 -1.38
N CYS A 86 -9.45 -1.24 -1.60
CA CYS A 86 -8.96 -1.72 -2.88
C CYS A 86 -9.41 -3.16 -3.14
N HIS A 87 -9.35 -3.60 -4.39
CA HIS A 87 -9.72 -4.95 -4.81
C HIS A 87 -9.03 -6.02 -3.95
N LEU A 88 -7.72 -5.88 -3.69
CA LEU A 88 -6.94 -6.87 -2.93
C LEU A 88 -7.35 -6.95 -1.45
N CYS A 89 -7.65 -5.84 -0.80
CA CYS A 89 -8.15 -5.86 0.58
C CYS A 89 -9.58 -6.42 0.65
N ASN A 90 -10.40 -6.11 -0.34
CA ASN A 90 -11.77 -6.61 -0.41
C ASN A 90 -11.84 -8.13 -0.63
N LEU A 91 -10.83 -8.76 -1.25
CA LEU A 91 -10.74 -10.22 -1.36
C LEU A 91 -10.69 -10.95 0.00
N SER A 92 -10.22 -10.27 1.05
CA SER A 92 -10.20 -10.81 2.42
C SER A 92 -11.52 -10.61 3.17
N VAL A 93 -12.53 -9.99 2.55
CA VAL A 93 -13.82 -9.69 3.17
C VAL A 93 -14.89 -10.67 2.70
N SER A 94 -15.58 -11.30 3.65
CA SER A 94 -16.79 -12.10 3.40
C SER A 94 -17.82 -11.82 4.48
N HIS A 95 -19.10 -11.70 4.08
CA HIS A 95 -20.22 -11.37 4.98
C HIS A 95 -19.96 -10.11 5.84
N ASN A 96 -19.46 -9.03 5.21
CA ASN A 96 -19.09 -7.78 5.88
C ASN A 96 -18.09 -7.96 7.04
N LYS A 97 -17.21 -8.95 6.94
CA LYS A 97 -16.17 -9.23 7.93
C LYS A 97 -14.85 -9.57 7.25
N PHE A 98 -13.75 -9.05 7.78
CA PHE A 98 -12.42 -9.55 7.40
C PHE A 98 -12.23 -10.98 7.93
N GLN A 99 -12.12 -11.94 7.02
CA GLN A 99 -11.89 -13.35 7.34
C GLN A 99 -10.40 -13.63 7.55
N THR A 100 -9.55 -12.92 6.82
CA THR A 100 -8.10 -13.06 6.87
C THR A 100 -7.44 -11.68 6.87
N LEU A 101 -6.17 -11.64 7.28
CA LEU A 101 -5.34 -10.45 7.17
C LEU A 101 -4.96 -10.22 5.70
N PRO A 102 -5.32 -9.07 5.09
CA PRO A 102 -4.84 -8.77 3.75
C PRO A 102 -3.32 -8.64 3.74
N LEU A 103 -2.67 -9.28 2.76
CA LEU A 103 -1.21 -9.37 2.68
C LEU A 103 -0.51 -8.01 2.73
N ARG A 104 -1.13 -6.97 2.14
CA ARG A 104 -0.57 -5.62 2.07
C ARG A 104 -1.13 -4.65 3.12
N SER A 105 -1.90 -5.16 4.08
CA SER A 105 -2.54 -4.29 5.07
C SER A 105 -1.56 -3.77 6.12
N TYR A 106 -1.88 -2.62 6.72
CA TYR A 106 -1.17 -2.06 7.86
C TYR A 106 -1.13 -3.05 9.05
N ALA A 107 -2.24 -3.78 9.24
CA ALA A 107 -2.36 -4.85 10.23
C ALA A 107 -1.41 -6.05 9.98
N ASN A 108 -0.75 -6.11 8.83
CA ASN A 108 0.29 -7.09 8.52
C ASN A 108 1.72 -6.51 8.66
N GLY A 109 1.90 -5.51 9.52
CA GLY A 109 3.21 -4.91 9.80
C GLY A 109 3.71 -3.96 8.71
N LEU A 110 2.80 -3.43 7.88
CA LEU A 110 3.13 -2.52 6.77
C LEU A 110 2.71 -1.08 7.03
N TRP A 111 2.39 -0.74 8.28
CA TRP A 111 2.18 0.64 8.67
C TRP A 111 3.50 1.41 8.65
N ILE A 112 3.59 2.41 7.79
CA ILE A 112 4.81 3.22 7.63
C ILE A 112 4.80 4.49 8.48
N GLY A 113 3.66 4.85 9.08
CA GLY A 113 3.47 6.11 9.78
C GLY A 113 3.35 7.30 8.84
N ASP A 114 3.49 8.50 9.42
CA ASP A 114 3.51 9.74 8.66
C ASP A 114 4.83 9.90 7.90
N VAL A 115 4.77 10.64 6.79
CA VAL A 115 5.98 11.00 6.03
C VAL A 115 6.84 11.93 6.90
N PRO A 116 8.10 11.56 7.22
CA PRO A 116 9.00 12.40 7.99
C PRO A 116 9.17 13.80 7.35
N PRO A 117 9.33 14.88 8.13
CA PRO A 117 9.50 16.24 7.60
C PRO A 117 10.59 16.35 6.54
N GLU A 118 11.67 15.59 6.69
CA GLU A 118 12.81 15.54 5.77
C GLU A 118 12.46 14.92 4.41
N LEU A 119 11.38 14.15 4.35
CA LEU A 119 10.85 13.51 3.14
C LEU A 119 9.59 14.20 2.61
N GLN A 120 9.19 15.32 3.19
CA GLN A 120 8.05 16.11 2.70
C GLN A 120 8.50 17.06 1.58
N GLY A 121 7.64 17.26 0.57
CA GLY A 121 7.87 18.25 -0.48
C GLY A 121 8.91 17.86 -1.54
N LEU A 122 9.27 16.58 -1.64
CA LEU A 122 10.19 16.09 -2.66
C LEU A 122 9.57 16.21 -4.06
N THR A 123 10.40 16.59 -5.02
CA THR A 123 10.05 16.52 -6.44
C THR A 123 9.97 15.07 -6.90
N PHE A 124 9.20 14.81 -7.97
CA PHE A 124 9.12 13.46 -8.57
C PHE A 124 10.51 12.86 -8.83
N LEU A 125 11.48 13.67 -9.30
CA LEU A 125 12.83 13.19 -9.56
C LEU A 125 13.55 12.76 -8.27
N GLU A 126 13.39 13.52 -7.18
CA GLU A 126 13.99 13.19 -5.87
C GLU A 126 13.37 11.93 -5.27
N GLU A 127 12.05 11.78 -5.36
CA GLU A 127 11.35 10.55 -4.96
C GLU A 127 11.90 9.33 -5.73
N GLN A 128 12.08 9.44 -7.06
CA GLN A 128 12.64 8.37 -7.88
C GLN A 128 14.11 8.06 -7.52
N CYS A 129 14.90 9.09 -7.23
CA CYS A 129 16.29 8.93 -6.79
C CYS A 129 16.37 8.19 -5.45
N ILE A 130 15.54 8.58 -4.47
CA ILE A 130 15.46 7.91 -3.17
C ILE A 130 14.96 6.48 -3.33
N ALA A 131 13.90 6.25 -4.11
CA ALA A 131 13.37 4.92 -4.37
C ALA A 131 14.43 4.00 -5.00
N ARG A 132 15.16 4.50 -6.00
CA ARG A 132 16.26 3.78 -6.65
C ARG A 132 17.39 3.47 -5.65
N ALA A 133 17.84 4.47 -4.89
CA ALA A 133 18.91 4.30 -3.89
C ALA A 133 18.54 3.28 -2.79
N ARG A 134 17.26 3.28 -2.37
CA ARG A 134 16.74 2.32 -1.37
C ARG A 134 16.58 0.91 -1.94
N ALA A 135 16.15 0.76 -3.19
CA ALA A 135 16.06 -0.53 -3.86
C ALA A 135 17.44 -1.16 -4.12
N THR A 136 18.51 -0.36 -4.20
CA THR A 136 19.88 -0.82 -4.46
C THR A 136 20.65 -1.31 -3.23
N ARG A 137 20.02 -1.54 -2.08
CA ARG A 137 20.71 -2.16 -0.93
C ARG A 137 20.91 -3.66 -1.16
N CYS A 138 22.14 -4.05 -1.49
CA CYS A 138 22.56 -5.44 -1.62
C CYS A 138 22.75 -6.08 -0.24
N MET A 139 22.02 -7.15 0.06
CA MET A 139 22.34 -8.00 1.21
C MET A 139 23.23 -9.15 0.77
N TYR A 140 24.41 -9.26 1.40
CA TYR A 140 25.32 -10.37 1.19
C TYR A 140 25.19 -11.32 2.37
N LYS A 141 24.76 -12.57 2.11
CA LYS A 141 24.86 -13.61 3.11
C LYS A 141 26.27 -14.18 3.05
N ILE A 142 27.08 -13.88 4.06
CA ILE A 142 28.40 -14.50 4.22
C ILE A 142 28.17 -15.92 4.76
N LYS A 143 28.61 -16.93 4.01
CA LYS A 143 28.63 -18.32 4.49
C LYS A 143 30.06 -18.81 4.55
N LEU A 144 30.38 -19.57 5.59
CA LEU A 144 31.63 -20.32 5.64
C LEU A 144 31.57 -21.42 4.57
N GLY A 145 32.51 -21.40 3.63
CA GLY A 145 32.62 -22.43 2.59
C GLY A 145 33.25 -23.72 3.13
N PRO A 146 33.17 -24.82 2.37
CA PRO A 146 33.75 -26.12 2.77
C PRO A 146 35.26 -26.09 3.04
N SER A 147 35.97 -25.13 2.44
CA SER A 147 37.41 -24.90 2.63
C SER A 147 37.75 -23.98 3.82
N GLY A 148 36.76 -23.58 4.62
CA GLY A 148 36.94 -22.60 5.71
C GLY A 148 37.04 -21.15 5.24
N GLN A 149 37.07 -20.89 3.92
CA GLN A 149 37.06 -19.54 3.37
C GLN A 149 35.64 -18.96 3.35
N LEU A 150 35.50 -17.69 3.71
CA LEU A 150 34.21 -16.98 3.65
C LEU A 150 33.82 -16.75 2.19
N ALA A 151 32.68 -17.27 1.76
CA ALA A 151 32.13 -17.04 0.43
C ALA A 151 30.87 -16.17 0.55
N ALA A 152 30.86 -15.05 -0.19
CA ALA A 152 29.68 -14.21 -0.32
C ALA A 152 28.81 -14.70 -1.47
N ARG A 153 27.56 -15.06 -1.17
CA ARG A 153 26.51 -15.21 -2.20
C ARG A 153 25.49 -14.08 -1.99
N GLY A 154 25.33 -13.25 -3.01
CA GLY A 154 24.38 -12.13 -3.01
C GLY A 154 23.18 -12.44 -3.89
N ASN A 155 21.99 -12.13 -3.39
CA ASN A 155 20.78 -12.00 -4.19
C ASN A 155 20.29 -10.55 -4.02
N VAL A 156 19.74 -9.95 -5.08
CA VAL A 156 19.01 -8.68 -4.94
C VAL A 156 17.64 -9.03 -4.37
N CYS A 157 17.42 -8.71 -3.09
CA CYS A 157 16.15 -8.91 -2.42
C CYS A 157 15.55 -7.55 -2.07
N ILE A 158 14.43 -7.21 -2.70
CA ILE A 158 13.61 -6.06 -2.30
C ILE A 158 12.80 -6.51 -1.08
N LEU A 159 13.28 -6.21 0.13
CA LEU A 159 12.56 -6.50 1.37
C LEU A 159 11.78 -5.25 1.84
N PRO A 160 10.53 -5.40 2.31
CA PRO A 160 9.92 -4.37 3.16
C PRO A 160 10.82 -4.15 4.38
N GLN A 161 11.22 -2.91 4.60
CA GLN A 161 12.20 -2.54 5.64
C GLN A 161 11.48 -2.21 6.94
N ASP A 162 12.05 -2.63 8.06
CA ASP A 162 11.66 -2.16 9.38
C ASP A 162 12.08 -0.68 9.54
N THR A 163 11.11 0.20 9.73
CA THR A 163 11.31 1.65 9.89
C THR A 163 11.49 2.07 11.35
N SER A 164 11.49 1.13 12.31
CA SER A 164 11.66 1.39 13.75
C SER A 164 12.89 2.25 14.09
N SER A 165 13.97 2.09 13.33
CA SER A 165 15.24 2.81 13.54
C SER A 165 15.22 4.30 13.16
N PHE A 166 14.16 4.81 12.54
CA PHE A 166 14.05 6.22 12.14
C PHE A 166 13.29 7.09 13.14
N VAL A 167 12.79 6.52 14.25
CA VAL A 167 12.14 7.29 15.31
C VAL A 167 13.18 7.53 16.42
N SER A 168 13.89 8.66 16.33
CA SER A 168 14.73 9.23 17.39
C SER A 168 13.99 10.32 18.15
#